data_AF-A0A9D7LJ56-F1
#
_entry.id   AF-A0A9D7LJ56-F1
#
_cell.length_a   1.000
_cell.length_b   1.000
_cell.length_c   1.000
_cell.angle_alpha   90.00
_cell.angle_beta   90.00
_cell.angle_gamma   90.00
#
_symmetry.space_group_name_H-M   'P 1'
#
loop_
_entity.id
_entity.type
_entity.pdbx_description
1 polymer ?
#
loop_
_entity_poly.entity_id
_entity_poly.type
_entity_poly.pdbx_seq_one_letter_code
_entity_poly.pdbx_strand_id
1 'polypeptide(L)'
;MWRIGARHACVGYIQTLANYYNGGYAPLVSDNVFGPKTDRVVRWIQGRWGLKQDGIVGPQTWLLLCSTQMMEERYPWRVPSFFSISAARGAGCPGADKMYY
;
A
#
# COMPACT_ATOMS: atom_id res chain seq x y z
N MET A 1 -2.42 -10.89 -5.99
CA MET A 1 -2.13 -10.86 -4.55
C MET A 1 -0.62 -10.84 -4.37
N TRP A 2 -0.09 -9.93 -3.54
CA TRP A 2 1.35 -9.75 -3.35
C TRP A 2 1.82 -10.34 -2.01
N ARG A 3 2.97 -11.01 -2.00
CA ARG A 3 3.60 -11.66 -0.84
C ARG A 3 5.13 -11.64 -0.98
N ILE A 4 5.84 -12.07 0.06
CA ILE A 4 7.31 -12.25 0.04
C ILE A 4 7.79 -12.89 -1.27
N GLY A 5 8.79 -12.26 -1.89
CA GLY A 5 9.39 -12.70 -3.16
C GLY A 5 8.76 -12.09 -4.41
N ALA A 6 7.63 -11.39 -4.30
CA ALA A 6 7.05 -10.70 -5.44
C ALA A 6 7.91 -9.51 -5.90
N ARG A 7 8.04 -9.33 -7.21
CA ARG A 7 8.73 -8.20 -7.83
C ARG A 7 7.83 -7.53 -8.85
N HIS A 8 7.44 -6.28 -8.61
CA HIS A 8 6.59 -5.52 -9.51
C HIS A 8 6.57 -4.04 -9.15
N ALA A 9 6.28 -3.16 -10.11
CA ALA A 9 6.07 -1.72 -9.85
C ALA A 9 5.02 -1.46 -8.74
N CYS A 10 4.01 -2.32 -8.66
CA CYS A 10 2.99 -2.29 -7.62
C CYS A 10 3.54 -2.52 -6.20
N VAL A 11 4.65 -3.24 -6.06
CA VAL A 11 5.32 -3.41 -4.77
C VAL A 11 6.01 -2.12 -4.34
N GLY A 12 6.60 -1.38 -5.28
CA GLY A 12 7.12 -0.03 -5.01
C GLY A 12 6.03 0.90 -4.51
N TYR A 13 4.81 0.78 -5.04
CA TYR A 13 3.66 1.56 -4.57
C TYR A 13 3.27 1.18 -3.14
N ILE A 14 3.22 -0.12 -2.82
CA ILE A 14 3.00 -0.59 -1.45
C ILE A 14 4.08 -0.05 -0.53
N GLN A 15 5.35 -0.10 -0.90
CA GLN A 15 6.46 0.39 -0.08
C GLN A 15 6.38 1.90 0.16
N THR A 16 6.04 2.67 -0.87
CA THR A 16 5.88 4.12 -0.81
C THR A 16 4.71 4.52 0.08
N LEU A 17 3.56 3.86 -0.09
CA LEU A 17 2.36 4.11 0.72
C LEU A 17 2.55 3.62 2.16
N ALA A 18 3.19 2.46 2.35
CA ALA A 18 3.47 1.93 3.67
C ALA A 18 4.44 2.82 4.47
N ASN A 19 5.38 3.51 3.79
CA ASN A 19 6.23 4.53 4.41
C ASN A 19 5.44 5.72 4.96
N TYR A 20 4.27 6.03 4.38
CA TYR A 20 3.41 7.10 4.90
C TYR A 20 2.75 6.70 6.23
N TYR A 21 2.28 5.45 6.32
CA TYR A 21 1.68 4.90 7.55
C TYR A 21 2.72 4.49 8.59
N ASN A 22 3.98 4.75 8.34
CA ASN A 22 5.07 4.20 9.10
C ASN A 22 5.10 4.78 10.52
N GLY A 23 4.49 4.06 11.47
CA GLY A 23 4.38 4.41 12.88
C GLY A 23 5.68 4.22 13.68
N GLY A 24 6.85 4.49 13.07
CA GLY A 24 8.16 4.43 13.73
C GLY A 24 9.14 3.37 13.21
N TYR A 25 8.86 2.68 12.09
CA TYR A 25 9.87 1.82 11.43
C TYR A 25 10.83 2.66 10.56
N ALA A 26 11.98 2.07 10.22
CA ALA A 26 12.86 2.67 9.21
C ALA A 26 12.14 2.70 7.84
N PRO A 27 12.29 3.77 7.04
CA PRO A 27 11.66 3.85 5.73
C PRO A 27 12.08 2.67 4.85
N LEU A 28 11.08 2.02 4.24
CA LEU A 28 11.26 1.02 3.20
C LEU A 28 11.86 1.67 1.97
N VAL A 29 12.83 0.99 1.35
CA VAL A 29 13.30 1.37 0.01
C VAL A 29 12.24 0.93 -0.99
N SER A 30 11.84 1.82 -1.89
CA SER A 30 10.94 1.50 -3.01
C SER A 30 11.73 0.77 -4.10
N ASP A 31 12.17 -0.45 -3.79
CA ASP A 31 12.99 -1.30 -4.66
C ASP A 31 12.14 -2.22 -5.56
N ASN A 32 10.81 -2.11 -5.47
CA ASN A 32 9.85 -2.96 -6.17
C ASN A 32 9.93 -4.45 -5.77
N VAL A 33 10.59 -4.77 -4.66
CA VAL A 33 10.77 -6.14 -4.16
C VAL A 33 10.04 -6.32 -2.84
N PHE A 34 9.17 -7.33 -2.78
CA PHE A 34 8.42 -7.62 -1.56
C PHE A 34 9.32 -8.44 -0.64
N GLY A 35 10.18 -7.74 0.11
CA GLY A 35 11.08 -8.33 1.08
C GLY A 35 10.47 -8.51 2.47
N PRO A 36 11.23 -9.11 3.41
CA PRO A 36 10.79 -9.30 4.80
C PRO A 36 10.54 -7.98 5.55
N LYS A 37 11.21 -6.89 5.14
CA LYS A 37 10.93 -5.54 5.69
C LYS A 37 9.54 -5.07 5.27
N THR A 38 9.20 -5.19 3.98
CA THR A 38 7.89 -4.84 3.44
C THR A 38 6.78 -5.66 4.10
N ASP A 39 6.98 -6.99 4.24
CA ASP A 39 6.04 -7.88 4.95
C ASP A 39 5.76 -7.43 6.38
N ARG A 40 6.81 -7.09 7.15
CA ARG A 40 6.66 -6.62 8.54
C ARG A 40 5.80 -5.36 8.63
N VAL A 41 6.05 -4.38 7.76
CA VAL A 41 5.27 -3.13 7.75
C VAL A 41 3.84 -3.39 7.30
N VAL A 42 3.63 -4.22 6.27
CA VAL A 42 2.28 -4.60 5.82
C VAL A 42 1.49 -5.27 6.94
N ARG A 43 2.07 -6.23 7.67
CA ARG A 43 1.42 -6.88 8.82
C ARG A 43 1.10 -5.88 9.93
N TRP A 44 2.01 -4.95 10.21
CA TRP A 44 1.78 -3.92 11.21
C TRP A 44 0.60 -3.03 10.82
N ILE A 45 0.55 -2.58 9.56
CA ILE A 45 -0.57 -1.79 9.03
C ILE A 45 -1.86 -2.62 9.12
N GLN A 46 -1.87 -3.86 8.65
CA GLN A 46 -3.02 -4.75 8.75
C GLN A 46 -3.51 -4.86 10.21
N GLY A 47 -2.61 -5.08 11.16
CA GLY A 47 -2.96 -5.18 12.58
C GLY A 47 -3.48 -3.88 13.18
N ARG A 48 -2.87 -2.74 12.82
CA ARG A 48 -3.28 -1.41 13.28
C ARG A 48 -4.72 -1.09 12.89
N TRP A 49 -5.16 -1.60 11.75
CA TRP A 49 -6.47 -1.31 11.17
C TRP A 49 -7.44 -2.50 11.24
N GLY A 50 -7.15 -3.51 12.07
CA GLY A 50 -8.07 -4.63 12.33
C GLY A 50 -8.22 -5.63 11.18
N LEU A 51 -7.32 -5.61 10.19
CA LEU A 51 -7.24 -6.63 9.15
C LEU A 51 -6.45 -7.85 9.63
N LYS A 52 -6.64 -8.97 8.95
CA LYS A 52 -5.84 -10.17 9.16
C LYS A 52 -4.36 -9.87 8.85
N GLN A 53 -3.48 -10.08 9.83
CA GLN A 53 -2.03 -9.82 9.74
C GLN A 53 -1.29 -10.92 8.94
N ASP A 54 -1.79 -11.23 7.75
CA ASP A 54 -1.26 -12.30 6.90
C ASP A 54 -0.05 -11.87 6.05
N GLY A 55 0.24 -10.57 5.97
CA GLY A 55 1.32 -10.01 5.14
C GLY A 55 0.98 -10.02 3.65
N ILE A 56 -0.28 -10.35 3.29
CA ILE A 56 -0.74 -10.43 1.92
C ILE A 56 -1.43 -9.12 1.56
N VAL A 57 -0.92 -8.43 0.53
CA VAL A 57 -1.60 -7.22 0.04
C VAL A 57 -2.72 -7.63 -0.92
N GLY A 58 -3.91 -7.77 -0.33
CA GLY A 58 -5.19 -7.97 -1.02
C GLY A 58 -5.98 -6.67 -1.19
N PRO A 59 -7.22 -6.74 -1.73
CA PRO A 59 -8.07 -5.56 -1.98
C PRO A 59 -8.30 -4.69 -0.74
N GLN A 60 -8.56 -5.30 0.42
CA GLN A 60 -8.79 -4.58 1.68
C GLN A 60 -7.53 -3.85 2.16
N THR A 61 -6.36 -4.48 2.03
CA THR A 61 -5.09 -3.83 2.35
C THR A 61 -4.78 -2.69 1.37
N TRP A 62 -5.11 -2.86 0.09
CA TRP A 62 -4.99 -1.78 -0.89
C TRP A 62 -5.94 -0.62 -0.63
N LEU A 63 -7.22 -0.88 -0.30
CA LEU A 63 -8.18 0.14 0.10
C LEU A 63 -7.58 0.99 1.20
N LEU A 64 -7.00 0.34 2.21
CA LEU A 64 -6.40 1.02 3.33
C LEU A 64 -5.16 1.84 2.96
N LEU A 65 -4.26 1.27 2.16
CA LEU A 65 -3.08 2.00 1.71
C LEU A 65 -3.46 3.21 0.84
N CYS A 66 -4.55 3.11 0.07
CA CYS A 66 -5.07 4.16 -0.78
C CYS A 66 -6.11 5.09 -0.11
N SER A 67 -6.68 4.75 1.05
CA SER A 67 -7.84 5.46 1.63
C SER A 67 -7.51 6.83 2.18
N THR A 68 -6.26 7.10 2.58
CA THR A 68 -5.82 8.46 2.89
C THR A 68 -5.93 9.39 1.69
N GLN A 69 -5.73 8.88 0.47
CA GLN A 69 -5.93 9.64 -0.76
C GLN A 69 -7.41 9.78 -1.14
N MET A 70 -8.30 9.00 -0.54
CA MET A 70 -9.75 9.13 -0.74
C MET A 70 -10.36 10.22 0.14
N MET A 71 -9.63 10.75 1.14
CA MET A 71 -10.06 11.86 2.01
C MET A 71 -9.33 13.18 1.72
N GLU A 72 -8.93 13.42 0.47
CA GLU A 72 -8.09 14.57 0.11
C GLU A 72 -8.90 15.72 -0.52
N GLU A 73 -9.81 16.34 0.23
CA GLU A 73 -10.29 17.70 -0.12
C GLU A 73 -9.63 18.80 0.74
N ARG A 74 -8.99 18.43 1.86
CA ARG A 74 -8.65 19.40 2.93
C ARG A 74 -7.21 19.94 2.92
N TYR A 75 -6.27 19.35 2.18
CA TYR A 75 -4.86 19.77 2.23
C TYR A 75 -4.16 19.81 0.86
N PRO A 76 -4.29 20.89 0.07
CA PRO A 76 -3.78 20.97 -1.30
C PRO A 76 -2.25 20.91 -1.49
N TRP A 77 -1.45 20.67 -0.44
CA TRP A 77 0.03 20.79 -0.52
C TRP A 77 0.85 19.69 0.16
N ARG A 78 0.30 18.54 0.58
CA ARG A 78 1.12 17.51 1.27
C ARG A 78 0.90 16.03 0.95
N VAL A 79 0.14 15.66 -0.08
CA VAL A 79 0.28 14.33 -0.67
C VAL A 79 0.83 14.42 -2.09
N PRO A 80 1.92 13.71 -2.42
CA PRO A 80 2.21 13.37 -3.79
C PRO A 80 1.06 12.49 -4.30
N SER A 81 0.12 13.11 -5.04
CA SER A 81 -1.11 12.52 -5.58
C SER A 81 -0.86 11.52 -6.73
N PHE A 82 0.26 10.81 -6.74
CA PHE A 82 0.61 9.92 -7.85
C PHE A 82 0.00 8.52 -7.74
N PHE A 83 -0.44 8.09 -6.55
CA PHE A 83 -0.85 6.70 -6.30
C PHE A 83 -2.28 6.51 -5.81
N SER A 84 -3.23 7.13 -6.49
CA SER A 84 -4.65 6.89 -6.22
C SER A 84 -5.02 5.42 -6.45
N ILE A 85 -6.15 5.00 -5.89
CA ILE A 85 -6.74 3.69 -6.24
C ILE A 85 -6.90 3.54 -7.76
N SER A 86 -7.18 4.65 -8.45
CA SER A 86 -7.29 4.74 -9.90
C SER A 86 -5.95 4.54 -10.59
N ALA A 87 -4.85 5.06 -10.03
CA ALA A 87 -3.49 4.81 -10.52
C ALA A 87 -3.05 3.36 -10.30
N ALA A 88 -3.39 2.76 -9.14
CA ALA A 88 -3.14 1.34 -8.89
C ALA A 88 -3.93 0.44 -9.84
N ARG A 89 -5.17 0.81 -10.17
CA ARG A 89 -5.99 0.14 -11.19
C ARG A 89 -5.41 0.32 -12.60
N GLY A 90 -5.03 1.54 -12.98
CA GLY A 90 -4.41 1.84 -14.28
C GLY A 90 -3.07 1.15 -14.49
N ALA A 91 -2.31 0.93 -13.42
CA ALA A 91 -1.07 0.16 -13.42
C ALA A 91 -1.30 -1.37 -13.42
N GLY A 92 -2.56 -1.84 -13.41
CA GLY A 92 -2.89 -3.27 -13.41
C GLY A 92 -2.52 -4.00 -12.12
N CYS A 93 -2.47 -3.31 -10.97
CA CYS A 93 -2.10 -3.94 -9.71
C CYS A 93 -3.18 -4.95 -9.26
N PRO A 94 -2.86 -6.26 -9.16
CA PRO A 94 -3.81 -7.28 -8.75
C PRO A 94 -4.30 -7.03 -7.33
N GLY A 95 -5.62 -7.03 -7.16
CA GLY A 95 -6.31 -6.67 -5.93
C GLY A 95 -6.87 -5.24 -5.96
N ALA A 96 -6.30 -4.33 -6.77
CA ALA A 96 -6.86 -2.99 -6.98
C ALA A 96 -7.95 -2.98 -8.05
N ASP A 97 -7.82 -3.84 -9.06
CA ASP A 97 -8.83 -4.15 -10.07
C ASP A 97 -10.16 -4.66 -9.47
N LYS A 98 -10.10 -5.35 -8.32
CA LYS A 98 -11.26 -5.93 -7.63
C LYS A 98 -11.90 -5.02 -6.58
N MET A 99 -11.44 -3.78 -6.44
CA MET A 99 -12.04 -2.80 -5.54
C MET A 99 -13.25 -2.17 -6.21
N TYR A 100 -14.38 -2.89 -6.14
CA TYR A 100 -15.69 -2.31 -6.41
C TYR A 100 -16.17 -1.60 -5.13
N TYR A 101 -16.66 -0.38 -5.30
CA TYR A 101 -17.26 0.50 -4.30
C TYR A 101 -18.42 -0.20 -3.57
#